data_AF-A0A2E3HPY5-F1
#
_entry.id   AF-A0A2E3HPY5-F1
#
_cell.length_a   1.000
_cell.length_b   1.000
_cell.length_c   1.000
_cell.angle_alpha   90.00
_cell.angle_beta   90.00
_cell.angle_gamma   90.00
#
_symmetry.space_group_name_H-M   'P 1'
#
loop_
_entity.id
_entity.type
_entity.pdbx_description
1 polymer ?
#
loop_
_entity_poly.entity_id
_entity_poly.type
_entity_poly.pdbx_seq_one_letter_code
_entity_poly.pdbx_strand_id
1 'polypeptide(L)'
;MEPFRTTTDLEMAKLLRAMELFRSYDTEIPAQVLSVFLYIASHDDCSKVQLQDEQEGLNMPSASASRNTDWLAHKHRLGKDGLNWIIKYRDPTDQRKQLMRLAPKGVLIVKQLRDILYG
;
A
#
# COMPACT_ATOMS: atom_id res chain seq x y z
N MET A 1 -3.53 -21.92 -33.21
CA MET A 1 -2.92 -21.14 -32.12
C MET A 1 -3.50 -19.74 -32.24
N GLU A 2 -4.09 -19.21 -31.16
CA GLU A 2 -4.65 -17.86 -31.16
C GLU A 2 -3.50 -16.83 -31.29
N PRO A 3 -3.55 -15.88 -32.24
CA PRO A 3 -2.49 -14.89 -32.38
C PRO A 3 -2.54 -13.92 -31.20
N PHE A 4 -1.40 -13.73 -30.54
CA PHE A 4 -1.28 -12.73 -29.48
C PHE A 4 -1.47 -11.32 -30.06
N ARG A 5 -2.27 -10.50 -29.37
CA ARG A 5 -2.40 -9.09 -29.71
C ARG A 5 -1.16 -8.32 -29.26
N THR A 6 -0.78 -7.30 -30.03
CA THR A 6 0.28 -6.37 -29.63
C THR A 6 -0.25 -5.33 -28.65
N THR A 7 0.64 -4.75 -27.84
CA THR A 7 0.31 -3.63 -26.95
C THR A 7 -0.10 -2.40 -27.78
N THR A 8 -1.25 -1.81 -27.47
CA THR A 8 -1.77 -0.61 -28.15
C THR A 8 -1.68 0.66 -27.31
N ASP A 9 -1.51 0.52 -25.98
CA ASP A 9 -1.40 1.63 -25.03
C ASP A 9 -0.25 1.34 -24.06
N LEU A 10 0.82 2.13 -24.17
CA LEU A 10 2.03 1.96 -23.37
C LEU A 10 1.84 2.43 -21.93
N GLU A 11 1.03 3.46 -21.69
CA GLU A 11 0.79 4.00 -20.36
C GLU A 11 -0.05 3.02 -19.53
N MET A 12 -1.07 2.41 -20.13
CA MET A 12 -1.81 1.32 -19.48
C MET A 12 -0.94 0.08 -19.27
N ALA A 13 0.00 -0.22 -20.17
CA ALA A 13 0.96 -1.31 -19.97
C ALA A 13 1.90 -1.04 -18.78
N LYS A 14 2.34 0.21 -18.56
CA LYS A 14 3.11 0.60 -17.37
C LYS A 14 2.29 0.44 -16.10
N LEU A 15 1.03 0.90 -16.10
CA LEU A 15 0.14 0.72 -14.95
C LEU A 15 -0.09 -0.77 -14.64
N LEU A 16 -0.32 -1.60 -15.65
CA LEU A 16 -0.42 -3.05 -15.48
C LEU A 16 0.86 -3.61 -14.85
N ARG A 17 2.04 -3.22 -15.32
CA ARG A 17 3.31 -3.66 -14.74
C ARG A 17 3.47 -3.23 -13.28
N ALA A 18 2.99 -2.04 -12.90
CA ALA A 18 2.96 -1.59 -11.51
C ALA A 18 2.02 -2.46 -10.65
N MET A 19 0.86 -2.85 -11.19
CA MET A 19 -0.06 -3.78 -10.52
C MET A 19 0.55 -5.18 -10.38
N GLU A 20 1.24 -5.68 -11.39
CA GLU A 20 1.92 -6.97 -11.35
C GLU A 20 3.12 -6.97 -10.39
N LEU A 21 3.79 -5.83 -10.19
CA LEU A 21 4.78 -5.68 -9.12
C LEU A 21 4.14 -5.93 -7.75
N PHE A 22 2.96 -5.37 -7.46
CA PHE A 22 2.27 -5.66 -6.21
C PHE A 22 1.90 -7.14 -6.09
N ARG A 23 1.32 -7.72 -7.14
CA ARG A 23 0.90 -9.13 -7.16
C ARG A 23 2.06 -10.11 -7.05
N SER A 24 3.29 -9.70 -7.40
CA SER A 24 4.49 -10.52 -7.20
C SER A 24 4.80 -10.82 -5.73
N TYR A 25 4.30 -10.00 -4.79
CA TYR A 25 4.45 -10.23 -3.36
C TYR A 25 3.26 -10.98 -2.75
N ASP A 26 2.07 -10.80 -3.30
CA ASP A 26 0.84 -11.48 -2.90
C ASP A 26 -0.13 -11.47 -4.07
N THR A 27 -0.31 -12.64 -4.70
CA THR A 27 -1.05 -12.82 -5.95
C THR A 27 -2.51 -12.35 -5.87
N GLU A 28 -3.10 -12.36 -4.67
CA GLU A 28 -4.49 -12.01 -4.39
C GLU A 28 -4.61 -10.77 -3.48
N ILE A 29 -3.59 -9.91 -3.47
CA ILE A 29 -3.60 -8.69 -2.67
C ILE A 29 -4.84 -7.81 -2.99
N PRO A 30 -5.68 -7.46 -1.99
CA PRO A 30 -6.86 -6.65 -2.24
C PRO A 30 -6.49 -5.23 -2.67
N ALA A 31 -7.22 -4.66 -3.63
CA ALA A 31 -7.00 -3.29 -4.09
C ALA A 31 -7.05 -2.25 -2.95
N GLN A 32 -7.92 -2.44 -1.95
CA GLN A 32 -7.99 -1.55 -0.79
C GLN A 32 -6.70 -1.54 0.05
N VAL A 33 -5.97 -2.67 0.12
CA VAL A 33 -4.66 -2.75 0.77
C VAL A 33 -3.65 -1.89 0.01
N LEU A 34 -3.69 -1.93 -1.33
CA LEU A 34 -2.83 -1.11 -2.18
C LEU A 34 -3.13 0.38 -2.03
N SER A 35 -4.41 0.76 -1.98
CA SER A 35 -4.83 2.15 -1.71
C SER A 35 -4.28 2.65 -0.37
N VAL A 36 -4.37 1.85 0.71
CA VAL A 36 -3.81 2.20 2.03
C VAL A 36 -2.29 2.35 1.96
N PHE A 37 -1.60 1.44 1.27
CA PHE A 37 -0.15 1.55 1.10
C PHE A 37 0.24 2.84 0.36
N LEU A 38 -0.41 3.13 -0.76
CA LEU A 38 -0.14 4.32 -1.56
C LEU A 38 -0.46 5.61 -0.79
N TYR A 39 -1.54 5.63 0.00
CA TYR A 39 -1.86 6.75 0.89
C TYR A 39 -0.75 7.01 1.90
N ILE A 40 -0.26 5.97 2.59
CA ILE A 40 0.84 6.11 3.54
C ILE A 40 2.11 6.58 2.83
N ALA A 41 2.39 6.04 1.64
CA ALA A 41 3.54 6.42 0.82
C ALA A 41 3.50 7.89 0.35
N SER A 42 2.31 8.49 0.21
CA SER A 42 2.17 9.88 -0.26
C SER A 42 2.10 10.92 0.86
N HIS A 43 1.88 10.50 2.12
CA HIS A 43 1.73 11.43 3.25
C HIS A 43 2.89 11.38 4.24
N ASP A 44 3.47 10.19 4.44
CA ASP A 44 4.43 9.90 5.51
C ASP A 44 3.92 10.26 6.94
N ASP A 45 4.37 9.52 7.95
CA ASP A 45 3.97 9.70 9.36
C ASP A 45 2.47 9.97 9.62
N CYS A 46 1.59 9.39 8.80
CA CYS A 46 0.16 9.66 8.84
C CYS A 46 -0.53 8.84 9.94
N SER A 47 -1.53 9.42 10.58
CA SER A 47 -2.33 8.75 11.60
C SER A 47 -3.41 7.86 11.01
N LYS A 48 -3.87 6.88 11.80
CA LYS A 48 -5.03 6.06 11.42
C LYS A 48 -6.30 6.90 11.21
N VAL A 49 -6.45 8.03 11.90
CA VAL A 49 -7.62 8.91 11.75
C VAL A 49 -7.60 9.58 10.38
N GLN A 50 -6.46 10.13 9.95
CA GLN A 50 -6.32 10.74 8.62
C GLN A 50 -6.62 9.74 7.50
N LEU A 51 -6.15 8.49 7.62
CA LEU A 51 -6.48 7.43 6.67
C LEU A 51 -7.99 7.17 6.52
N GLN A 52 -8.76 7.33 7.60
CA GLN A 52 -10.20 7.08 7.64
C GLN A 52 -11.04 8.28 7.20
N ASP A 53 -10.43 9.47 7.16
CA ASP A 53 -11.13 10.72 6.86
C ASP A 53 -11.83 10.65 5.50
N GLU A 54 -13.02 11.24 5.41
CA GLU A 54 -13.84 11.18 4.20
C GLU A 54 -13.37 12.18 3.13
N GLN A 55 -12.76 13.30 3.53
CA GLN A 55 -12.34 14.37 2.64
C GLN A 55 -10.87 14.21 2.24
N GLU A 56 -10.02 13.95 3.24
CA GLU A 56 -8.57 13.92 3.09
C GLU A 56 -8.01 12.49 3.05
N GLY A 57 -8.83 11.50 3.38
CA GLY A 57 -8.44 10.10 3.56
C GLY A 57 -8.97 9.17 2.47
N LEU A 58 -9.17 7.91 2.85
CA LEU A 58 -9.72 6.87 1.98
C LEU A 58 -11.18 6.51 2.33
N ASN A 59 -11.86 7.34 3.13
CA ASN A 59 -13.24 7.14 3.57
C ASN A 59 -13.53 5.69 3.97
N MET A 60 -12.80 5.17 4.97
CA MET A 60 -12.91 3.77 5.36
C MET A 60 -13.21 3.58 6.84
N PRO A 61 -14.01 2.56 7.20
CA PRO A 61 -14.26 2.25 8.61
C PRO A 61 -12.98 1.88 9.36
N SER A 62 -12.94 2.20 10.65
CA SER A 62 -11.82 1.87 11.57
C SER A 62 -11.38 0.40 11.52
N ALA A 63 -12.33 -0.53 11.38
CA ALA A 63 -12.04 -1.96 11.27
C ALA A 63 -11.37 -2.32 9.93
N SER A 64 -11.74 -1.65 8.83
CA SER A 64 -11.07 -1.82 7.53
C SER A 64 -9.67 -1.22 7.54
N ALA A 65 -9.52 0.00 8.09
CA ALA A 65 -8.21 0.62 8.29
C ALA A 65 -7.27 -0.28 9.11
N SER A 66 -7.75 -0.88 10.20
CA SER A 66 -6.95 -1.84 10.98
C SER A 66 -6.55 -3.05 10.14
N ARG A 67 -7.50 -3.74 9.49
CA ARG A 67 -7.23 -4.95 8.70
C ARG A 67 -6.22 -4.70 7.57
N ASN A 68 -6.40 -3.62 6.81
CA ASN A 68 -5.51 -3.28 5.70
C ASN A 68 -4.11 -2.92 6.18
N THR A 69 -4.01 -2.13 7.24
CA THR A 69 -2.69 -1.76 7.78
C THR A 69 -1.99 -2.94 8.47
N ASP A 70 -2.73 -3.90 9.05
CA ASP A 70 -2.16 -5.16 9.57
C ASP A 70 -1.60 -6.03 8.44
N TRP A 71 -2.26 -6.04 7.27
CA TRP A 71 -1.74 -6.75 6.08
C TRP A 71 -0.36 -6.21 5.65
N LEU A 72 -0.21 -4.89 5.69
CA LEU A 72 1.00 -4.18 5.26
C LEU A 72 2.13 -4.18 6.30
N ALA A 73 1.80 -4.33 7.59
CA ALA A 73 2.79 -4.33 8.65
C ALA A 73 3.61 -5.63 8.69
N HIS A 74 4.58 -5.72 9.60
CA HIS A 74 5.37 -6.94 9.79
C HIS A 74 4.51 -8.15 10.20
N LYS A 75 3.46 -7.94 11.01
CA LYS A 75 2.59 -9.02 11.50
C LYS A 75 1.17 -8.81 11.01
N HIS A 76 0.62 -9.84 10.38
CA HIS A 76 -0.78 -9.88 9.97
C HIS A 76 -1.68 -10.19 11.17
N ARG A 77 -2.94 -9.71 11.15
CA ARG A 77 -3.93 -9.98 12.20
C ARG A 77 -4.24 -11.45 12.49
N LEU A 78 -3.85 -12.35 11.58
CA LEU A 78 -4.12 -13.79 11.64
C LEU A 78 -2.94 -14.57 12.24
N GLY A 79 -1.94 -13.87 12.79
CA GLY A 79 -0.74 -14.49 13.36
C GLY A 79 0.30 -14.92 12.33
N LYS A 80 0.04 -14.72 11.03
CA LYS A 80 1.02 -14.90 9.94
C LYS A 80 1.87 -13.64 9.73
N ASP A 81 2.96 -13.79 8.99
CA ASP A 81 3.75 -12.64 8.55
C ASP A 81 2.93 -11.75 7.62
N GLY A 82 3.04 -10.44 7.83
CA GLY A 82 2.52 -9.45 6.91
C GLY A 82 3.58 -9.05 5.88
N LEU A 83 3.25 -8.11 5.00
CA LEU A 83 4.13 -7.74 3.89
C LEU A 83 5.39 -6.98 4.31
N ASN A 84 5.38 -6.40 5.52
CA ASN A 84 6.43 -5.55 6.08
C ASN A 84 6.76 -4.34 5.19
N TRP A 85 5.73 -3.73 4.61
CA TRP A 85 5.86 -2.53 3.76
C TRP A 85 5.69 -1.24 4.56
N ILE A 86 5.02 -1.30 5.71
CA ILE A 86 4.83 -0.17 6.61
C ILE A 86 5.28 -0.51 8.04
N ILE A 87 5.59 0.53 8.80
CA ILE A 87 5.83 0.47 10.25
C ILE A 87 4.68 1.19 10.94
N LYS A 88 4.08 0.54 11.94
CA LYS A 88 3.12 1.15 12.87
C LYS A 88 3.86 1.51 14.15
N TYR A 89 3.68 2.73 14.64
CA TYR A 89 4.30 3.16 15.88
C TYR A 89 3.40 4.16 16.62
N ARG A 90 3.68 4.39 17.91
CA ARG A 90 2.95 5.36 18.71
C ARG A 90 3.58 6.73 18.56
N ASP A 91 2.74 7.75 18.42
CA ASP A 91 3.19 9.14 18.39
C ASP A 91 3.97 9.44 19.69
N PRO A 92 5.21 9.96 19.61
CA PRO A 92 6.03 10.25 20.78
C PRO A 92 5.41 11.32 21.69
N THR A 93 4.53 12.18 21.15
CA THR A 93 3.86 13.27 21.86
C THR A 93 2.48 12.88 22.40
N ASP A 94 1.79 11.95 21.75
CA ASP A 94 0.50 11.40 22.21
C ASP A 94 0.39 9.89 21.92
N GLN A 95 0.79 9.07 22.89
CA GLN A 95 0.82 7.60 22.77
C GLN A 95 -0.53 6.95 22.43
N ARG A 96 -1.65 7.67 22.54
CA ARG A 96 -2.97 7.17 22.10
C ARG A 96 -3.07 7.13 20.57
N LYS A 97 -2.34 7.99 19.86
CA LYS A 97 -2.29 8.02 18.40
C LYS A 97 -1.35 6.97 17.86
N GLN A 98 -1.81 6.26 16.83
CA GLN A 98 -0.99 5.35 16.05
C GLN A 98 -0.66 6.02 14.71
N LEU A 99 0.64 6.16 14.45
CA LEU A 99 1.19 6.68 13.22
C LEU A 99 1.73 5.54 12.35
N MET A 100 1.82 5.81 11.05
CA MET A 100 2.27 4.87 10.04
C MET A 100 3.19 5.55 9.06
N ARG A 101 4.26 4.84 8.69
CA ARG A 101 5.21 5.26 7.66
C ARG A 101 5.72 4.06 6.88
N LEU A 102 6.44 4.31 5.79
CA LEU A 102 7.07 3.24 5.03
C LEU A 102 8.14 2.51 5.84
N ALA A 103 8.15 1.19 5.73
CA ALA A 103 9.29 0.37 6.11
C ALA A 103 10.37 0.43 5.02
N PRO A 104 11.63 0.02 5.28
CA PRO A 104 12.66 -0.04 4.25
C PRO A 104 12.23 -0.80 2.99
N LYS A 105 11.51 -1.91 3.13
CA LYS A 105 10.95 -2.67 2.01
C LYS A 105 9.88 -1.88 1.24
N GLY A 106 9.03 -1.13 1.93
CA GLY A 106 8.04 -0.24 1.31
C GLY A 106 8.68 0.88 0.48
N VAL A 107 9.77 1.48 0.98
CA VAL A 107 10.54 2.50 0.24
C VAL A 107 11.08 1.93 -1.08
N LEU A 108 11.61 0.71 -1.07
CA LEU A 108 12.10 0.04 -2.29
C LEU A 108 10.97 -0.19 -3.31
N ILE A 109 9.78 -0.59 -2.84
CA ILE A 109 8.62 -0.79 -3.72
C ILE A 109 8.17 0.54 -4.34
N VAL A 110 8.09 1.61 -3.55
CA VAL A 110 7.76 2.96 -4.08
C VAL A 110 8.77 3.40 -5.14
N LYS A 111 10.06 3.11 -4.94
CA LYS A 111 11.09 3.38 -5.95
C LYS A 111 10.82 2.60 -7.24
N GLN A 112 10.57 1.29 -7.14
CA GLN A 112 10.27 0.45 -8.31
C GLN A 112 9.00 0.91 -9.04
N LEU A 113 7.97 1.34 -8.31
CA LEU A 113 6.74 1.88 -8.89
C LEU A 113 7.01 3.17 -9.67
N ARG A 114 7.80 4.08 -9.10
CA ARG A 114 8.19 5.33 -9.78
C ARG A 114 8.98 5.03 -11.05
N ASP A 115 9.92 4.09 -11.01
CA ASP A 115 10.69 3.70 -12.18
C ASP A 115 9.80 3.07 -13.28
N ILE A 116 8.78 2.29 -12.90
CA ILE A 116 7.83 1.70 -13.86
C ILE A 116 6.93 2.78 -14.50
N LEU A 117 6.43 3.71 -13.70
CA LEU A 117 5.43 4.68 -14.14
C LEU A 117 6.06 5.88 -14.86
N TYR A 118 7.22 6.35 -14.39
CA TYR A 118 7.81 7.63 -14.81
C TYR A 118 9.24 7.50 -15.34
N GLY A 119 9.83 6.31 -15.28
CA GLY A 119 11.13 6.01 -15.90
C GLY A 119 11.03 5.62 -17.37
#